data_AF-A0A9X4AVI6-F1
#
_entry.id   AF-A0A9X4AVI6-F1
#
_cell.length_a   1.000
_cell.length_b   1.000
_cell.length_c   1.000
_cell.angle_alpha   90.00
_cell.angle_beta   90.00
_cell.angle_gamma   90.00
#
_symmetry.space_group_name_H-M   'P 1'
#
loop_
_entity.id
_entity.type
_entity.pdbx_description
1 polymer ?
#
loop_
_entity_poly.entity_id
_entity_poly.type
_entity_poly.pdbx_seq_one_letter_code
_entity_poly.pdbx_strand_id
1 'polypeptide(L)'
;MFKSKRLLPTLPLFALVLSACGAGPLAYVQDHPASELSCPREKLTYERMGETALIYASGCGEIVRYVAQCNPNGLCVGETHVVVSRGLRRQAGFDLQCNDTIELTRLGQDTFGATGCGRRASYALLNCGANECTIVQNTQTQ
;
A
#
# COMPACT_ATOMS: atom_id res chain seq x y z
N MET A 1 -10.00 -59.44 26.73
CA MET A 1 -11.18 -59.05 25.94
C MET A 1 -11.64 -57.65 26.39
N PHE A 2 -11.71 -56.72 25.43
CA PHE A 2 -12.43 -55.42 25.41
C PHE A 2 -12.51 -54.51 26.65
N LYS A 3 -11.91 -53.31 26.55
CA LYS A 3 -12.69 -52.07 26.37
C LYS A 3 -11.82 -50.92 25.87
N SER A 4 -12.00 -50.60 24.60
CA SER A 4 -11.51 -49.39 23.93
C SER A 4 -12.32 -48.19 24.40
N LYS A 5 -11.67 -47.17 24.98
CA LYS A 5 -12.24 -45.83 25.16
C LYS A 5 -11.54 -44.90 24.16
N ARG A 6 -12.17 -44.68 23.00
CA ARG A 6 -11.80 -43.61 22.08
C ARG A 6 -12.23 -42.28 22.70
N LEU A 7 -11.29 -41.52 23.22
CA LEU A 7 -11.48 -40.09 23.44
C LEU A 7 -11.22 -39.38 22.11
N LEU A 8 -12.27 -38.86 21.49
CA LEU A 8 -12.15 -37.70 20.60
C LEU A 8 -12.09 -36.45 21.48
N PRO A 9 -11.18 -35.51 21.21
CA PRO A 9 -11.41 -34.13 21.54
C PRO A 9 -11.41 -33.27 20.26
N THR A 10 -12.61 -32.75 19.98
CA THR A 10 -12.88 -31.35 19.66
C THR A 10 -11.96 -30.66 18.64
N LEU A 11 -12.46 -30.54 17.40
CA LEU A 11 -12.09 -29.49 16.46
C LEU A 11 -12.11 -28.12 17.16
N PRO A 12 -11.06 -27.29 17.04
CA PRO A 12 -11.15 -25.91 17.49
C PRO A 12 -12.18 -25.18 16.62
N LEU A 13 -13.15 -24.55 17.31
CA LEU A 13 -14.01 -23.51 16.77
C LEU A 13 -13.13 -22.52 15.99
N PHE A 14 -13.34 -22.42 14.68
CA PHE A 14 -12.93 -21.24 13.94
C PHE A 14 -13.65 -20.05 14.57
N ALA A 15 -12.93 -19.25 15.36
CA ALA A 15 -13.36 -17.92 15.71
C ALA A 15 -13.40 -17.12 14.41
N LEU A 16 -14.58 -17.04 13.80
CA LEU A 16 -14.93 -16.04 12.80
C LEU A 16 -14.72 -14.69 13.46
N VAL A 17 -13.55 -14.10 13.24
CA VAL A 17 -13.31 -12.68 13.50
C VAL A 17 -14.22 -11.94 12.53
N LEU A 18 -15.42 -11.60 13.01
CA LEU A 18 -16.31 -10.64 12.38
C LEU A 18 -15.55 -9.31 12.38
N SER A 19 -14.81 -9.06 11.29
CA SER A 19 -14.24 -7.76 11.00
C SER A 19 -15.41 -6.78 10.95
N ALA A 20 -15.47 -5.89 11.93
CA ALA A 20 -16.35 -4.74 11.89
C ALA A 20 -16.17 -4.06 10.52
N CYS A 21 -17.25 -3.97 9.73
CA CYS A 21 -17.33 -3.06 8.59
C CYS A 21 -17.14 -1.65 9.13
N GLY A 22 -15.88 -1.21 9.24
CA GLY A 22 -15.54 0.11 9.74
C GLY A 22 -15.86 1.13 8.66
N ALA A 23 -16.88 1.95 8.88
CA ALA A 23 -17.06 3.18 8.10
C ALA A 23 -15.82 4.05 8.30
N GLY A 24 -14.97 4.16 7.28
CA GLY A 24 -13.75 4.95 7.38
C GLY A 24 -12.91 4.89 6.11
N PRO A 25 -11.83 5.70 6.04
CA PRO A 25 -11.00 5.87 4.86
C PRO A 25 -10.53 4.56 4.22
N LEU A 26 -10.07 3.62 5.07
CA LEU A 26 -9.49 2.37 4.60
C LEU A 26 -10.53 1.47 3.92
N ALA A 27 -11.68 1.27 4.56
CA ALA A 27 -12.76 0.45 4.00
C ALA A 27 -13.27 1.05 2.69
N TYR A 28 -13.45 2.37 2.66
CA TYR A 28 -13.90 3.07 1.45
C TYR A 28 -12.96 2.85 0.26
N VAL A 29 -11.64 2.96 0.46
CA VAL A 29 -10.61 2.71 -0.59
C VAL A 29 -10.54 1.22 -0.98
N GLN A 30 -10.75 0.30 -0.03
CA GLN A 30 -10.76 -1.14 -0.33
C GLN A 30 -11.98 -1.55 -1.20
N ASP A 31 -13.12 -0.88 -1.01
CA ASP A 31 -14.31 -1.07 -1.83
C ASP A 31 -14.21 -0.39 -3.20
N HIS A 32 -13.46 0.73 -3.28
CA HIS A 32 -13.23 1.54 -4.48
C HIS A 32 -11.73 1.64 -4.85
N PRO A 33 -11.05 0.52 -5.16
CA PRO A 33 -9.69 0.58 -5.64
C PRO A 33 -9.63 1.17 -7.05
N ALA A 34 -8.51 1.82 -7.32
CA ALA A 34 -8.22 2.46 -8.59
C ALA A 34 -8.40 1.47 -9.75
N SER A 35 -9.28 1.79 -10.70
CA SER A 35 -9.60 0.93 -11.84
C SER A 35 -8.43 0.71 -12.79
N GLU A 36 -7.45 1.62 -12.77
CA GLU A 36 -6.21 1.54 -13.55
C GLU A 36 -5.20 0.53 -12.99
N LEU A 37 -5.43 0.01 -11.79
CA LEU A 37 -4.63 -1.08 -11.26
C LEU A 37 -4.93 -2.36 -12.04
N SER A 38 -3.94 -2.82 -12.81
CA SER A 38 -3.94 -4.18 -13.37
C SER A 38 -3.72 -5.27 -12.31
N CYS A 39 -3.77 -4.91 -11.03
CA CYS A 39 -3.53 -5.80 -9.90
C CYS A 39 -4.87 -6.20 -9.25
N PRO A 40 -5.18 -7.51 -9.13
CA PRO A 40 -6.34 -7.98 -8.40
C PRO A 40 -6.33 -7.47 -6.95
N ARG A 41 -7.50 -7.13 -6.42
CA ARG A 41 -7.66 -6.53 -5.08
C ARG A 41 -7.06 -7.41 -3.98
N GLU A 42 -7.16 -8.73 -4.16
CA GLU A 42 -6.70 -9.74 -3.18
C GLU A 42 -5.17 -9.81 -3.10
N LYS A 43 -4.46 -9.23 -4.08
CA LYS A 43 -3.00 -9.13 -4.11
C LYS A 43 -2.48 -7.80 -3.58
N LEU A 44 -3.37 -6.89 -3.19
CA LEU A 44 -3.00 -5.59 -2.63
C LEU A 44 -2.97 -5.67 -1.11
N THR A 45 -1.90 -5.14 -0.53
CA THR A 45 -1.81 -4.83 0.90
C THR A 45 -2.04 -3.35 1.09
N TYR A 46 -2.91 -2.99 2.04
CA TYR A 46 -3.25 -1.60 2.33
C TYR A 46 -2.65 -1.17 3.67
N GLU A 47 -2.05 0.01 3.71
CA GLU A 47 -1.51 0.61 4.93
C GLU A 47 -1.99 2.05 5.06
N ARG A 48 -2.61 2.38 6.20
CA ARG A 48 -3.03 3.73 6.53
C ARG A 48 -1.90 4.49 7.22
N MET A 49 -1.68 5.74 6.82
CA MET A 49 -0.62 6.59 7.36
C MET A 49 -1.13 7.42 8.54
N GLY A 50 -0.83 6.98 9.76
CA GLY A 50 -1.24 7.65 11.00
C GLY A 50 -2.76 7.85 11.08
N GLU A 51 -3.18 9.00 11.63
CA GLU A 51 -4.61 9.35 11.74
C GLU A 51 -5.18 10.02 10.47
N THR A 52 -4.36 10.18 9.43
CA THR A 52 -4.78 10.86 8.20
C THR A 52 -5.70 9.98 7.34
N ALA A 53 -6.28 10.57 6.28
CA ALA A 53 -7.01 9.83 5.25
C ALA A 53 -6.10 9.28 4.13
N LEU A 54 -4.78 9.33 4.33
CA LEU A 54 -3.78 8.82 3.40
C LEU A 54 -3.61 7.31 3.58
N ILE A 55 -3.74 6.59 2.48
CA ILE A 55 -3.64 5.13 2.43
C ILE A 55 -2.71 4.75 1.28
N TYR A 56 -1.82 3.79 1.50
CA TYR A 56 -1.06 3.17 0.44
C TYR A 56 -1.59 1.78 0.16
N ALA A 57 -1.77 1.46 -1.12
CA ALA A 57 -1.92 0.08 -1.56
C ALA A 57 -0.62 -0.37 -2.26
N SER A 58 -0.15 -1.57 -1.95
CA SER A 58 1.02 -2.15 -2.61
C SER A 58 0.78 -3.60 -2.98
N GLY A 59 1.16 -3.99 -4.19
CA GLY A 59 0.98 -5.34 -4.70
C GLY A 59 1.21 -5.39 -6.20
N CYS A 60 1.53 -6.58 -6.73
CA CYS A 60 1.85 -6.77 -8.16
C CYS A 60 2.96 -5.84 -8.70
N GLY A 61 3.88 -5.40 -7.83
CA GLY A 61 4.91 -4.43 -8.22
C GLY A 61 4.38 -3.00 -8.38
N GLU A 62 3.14 -2.69 -8.03
CA GLU A 62 2.65 -1.32 -8.01
C GLU A 62 2.51 -0.80 -6.58
N ILE A 63 2.66 0.52 -6.44
CA ILE A 63 2.42 1.26 -5.20
C ILE A 63 1.48 2.40 -5.59
N VAL A 64 0.33 2.47 -4.93
CA VAL A 64 -0.67 3.50 -5.15
C VAL A 64 -0.89 4.26 -3.88
N ARG A 65 -0.93 5.58 -4.01
CA ARG A 65 -1.21 6.52 -2.93
C ARG A 65 -2.66 6.98 -3.07
N TYR A 66 -3.48 6.74 -2.05
CA TYR A 66 -4.88 7.18 -1.96
C TYR A 66 -5.01 8.28 -0.92
N VAL A 67 -5.88 9.26 -1.17
CA VAL A 67 -6.39 10.18 -0.15
C VAL A 67 -7.91 10.10 -0.19
N ALA A 68 -8.50 9.50 0.84
CA ALA A 68 -9.96 9.45 0.96
C ALA A 68 -10.48 10.82 1.42
N GLN A 69 -11.61 11.24 0.84
CA GLN A 69 -12.30 12.48 1.18
C GLN A 69 -13.46 12.14 2.11
N CYS A 70 -13.17 12.14 3.41
CA CYS A 70 -14.11 11.81 4.45
C CYS A 70 -14.43 13.02 5.31
N ASN A 71 -15.70 13.16 5.70
CA ASN A 71 -16.11 14.18 6.65
C ASN A 71 -15.75 13.78 8.10
N PRO A 72 -15.87 14.69 9.08
CA PRO A 72 -15.55 14.39 10.48
C PRO A 72 -16.38 13.25 11.11
N ASN A 73 -17.53 12.91 10.53
CA ASN A 73 -18.37 11.79 10.98
C ASN A 73 -17.92 10.44 10.39
N GLY A 74 -16.82 10.41 9.62
CA GLY A 74 -16.27 9.20 9.01
C GLY A 74 -16.95 8.79 7.69
N LEU A 75 -17.87 9.60 7.16
CA LEU A 75 -18.50 9.33 5.87
C LEU A 75 -17.58 9.81 4.74
N CYS A 76 -17.16 8.88 3.87
CA CYS A 76 -16.34 9.15 2.70
C CYS A 76 -17.20 9.23 1.44
N VAL A 77 -16.94 10.23 0.59
CA VAL A 77 -17.72 10.49 -0.64
C VAL A 77 -16.87 10.47 -1.91
N GLY A 78 -15.57 10.23 -1.76
CA GLY A 78 -14.63 10.24 -2.87
C GLY A 78 -13.22 9.92 -2.41
N GLU A 79 -12.34 9.75 -3.38
CA GLU A 79 -10.93 9.54 -3.20
C GLU A 79 -10.15 10.17 -4.35
N THR A 80 -8.91 10.58 -4.08
CA THR A 80 -7.91 10.80 -5.12
C THR A 80 -6.88 9.69 -5.02
N HIS A 81 -6.32 9.27 -6.16
CA HIS A 81 -5.30 8.24 -6.19
C HIS A 81 -4.24 8.52 -7.24
N VAL A 82 -3.03 8.02 -7.00
CA VAL A 82 -1.92 8.11 -7.96
C VAL A 82 -1.01 6.89 -7.84
N VAL A 83 -0.68 6.28 -8.98
CA VAL A 83 0.29 5.18 -9.07
C VAL A 83 1.71 5.74 -8.99
N VAL A 84 2.29 5.76 -7.79
CA VAL A 84 3.59 6.41 -7.51
C VAL A 84 4.78 5.57 -7.95
N SER A 85 4.62 4.25 -8.00
CA SER A 85 5.67 3.29 -8.41
C SER A 85 6.24 3.58 -9.78
N ARG A 86 5.40 3.94 -10.77
CA ARG A 86 5.86 4.25 -12.14
C ARG A 86 6.79 5.46 -12.17
N GLY A 87 6.38 6.55 -11.53
CA GLY A 87 7.20 7.76 -11.42
C GLY A 87 8.49 7.51 -10.66
N LEU A 88 8.41 6.79 -9.53
CA LEU A 88 9.56 6.45 -8.70
C LEU A 88 10.58 5.61 -9.48
N ARG A 89 10.15 4.58 -10.20
CA ARG A 89 11.04 3.76 -11.03
C ARG A 89 11.68 4.56 -12.15
N ARG A 90 10.92 5.44 -12.81
CA ARG A 90 11.45 6.29 -13.89
C ARG A 90 12.55 7.20 -13.37
N GLN A 91 12.29 7.89 -12.26
CA GLN A 91 13.26 8.80 -11.64
C GLN A 91 14.49 8.03 -11.14
N ALA A 92 14.28 6.94 -10.40
CA ALA A 92 15.37 6.11 -9.87
C ALA A 92 16.19 5.44 -10.96
N GLY A 93 15.58 4.95 -12.05
CA GLY A 93 16.31 4.38 -13.17
C GLY A 93 17.26 5.39 -13.81
N PHE A 94 16.80 6.64 -13.95
CA PHE A 94 17.64 7.74 -14.43
C PHE A 94 18.78 8.06 -13.45
N ASP A 95 18.47 8.34 -12.19
CA ASP A 95 19.46 8.79 -11.20
C ASP A 95 20.50 7.71 -10.89
N LEU A 96 20.07 6.44 -10.80
CA LEU A 96 20.95 5.31 -10.54
C LEU A 96 21.70 4.86 -11.81
N GLN A 97 21.34 5.39 -12.98
CA GLN A 97 21.83 4.96 -14.31
C GLN A 97 21.61 3.45 -14.52
N CYS A 98 20.40 3.00 -14.23
CA CYS A 98 20.04 1.58 -14.18
C CYS A 98 18.92 1.27 -15.16
N ASN A 99 19.20 0.40 -16.13
CA ASN A 99 18.21 -0.12 -17.08
C ASN A 99 17.52 -1.39 -16.58
N ASP A 100 18.02 -1.96 -15.47
CA ASP A 100 17.44 -3.14 -14.84
C ASP A 100 16.22 -2.78 -13.98
N THR A 101 15.64 -3.81 -13.36
CA THR A 101 14.47 -3.63 -12.50
C THR A 101 14.84 -2.86 -11.23
N ILE A 102 14.19 -1.71 -11.04
CA ILE A 102 14.27 -0.93 -9.80
C ILE A 102 13.32 -1.52 -8.75
N GLU A 103 13.88 -1.90 -7.61
CA GLU A 103 13.14 -2.29 -6.43
C GLU A 103 12.82 -1.06 -5.58
N LEU A 104 11.55 -0.93 -5.18
CA LEU A 104 11.07 0.18 -4.37
C LEU A 104 10.73 -0.33 -2.97
N THR A 105 11.11 0.43 -1.95
CA THR A 105 10.76 0.17 -0.55
C THR A 105 10.20 1.46 0.05
N ARG A 106 9.04 1.40 0.71
CA ARG A 106 8.53 2.56 1.45
C ARG A 106 9.35 2.73 2.73
N LEU A 107 9.87 3.94 2.97
CA LEU A 107 10.66 4.30 4.15
C LEU A 107 9.88 5.15 5.15
N GLY A 108 8.82 5.82 4.70
CA GLY A 108 7.94 6.66 5.51
C GLY A 108 6.69 7.06 4.73
N GLN A 109 5.92 7.98 5.28
CA GLN A 109 4.62 8.39 4.74
C GLN A 109 4.69 8.75 3.24
N ASP A 110 5.61 9.63 2.86
CA ASP A 110 5.80 10.07 1.47
C ASP A 110 7.28 9.92 1.07
N THR A 111 7.97 8.91 1.63
CA THR A 111 9.41 8.68 1.39
C THR A 111 9.68 7.24 0.98
N PHE A 112 10.48 7.05 -0.06
CA PHE A 112 10.73 5.77 -0.69
C PHE A 112 12.22 5.57 -0.95
N GLY A 113 12.73 4.38 -0.65
CA GLY A 113 14.02 3.90 -1.10
C GLY A 113 13.86 3.24 -2.46
N ALA A 114 14.87 3.40 -3.30
CA ALA A 114 15.01 2.67 -4.55
C ALA A 114 16.38 2.00 -4.60
N THR A 115 16.42 0.75 -5.03
CA THR A 115 17.65 -0.02 -5.22
C THR A 115 17.67 -0.63 -6.61
N GLY A 116 18.83 -0.58 -7.28
CA GLY A 116 19.04 -1.15 -8.60
C GLY A 116 20.49 -0.98 -9.05
N CYS A 117 21.01 -1.93 -9.83
CA CYS A 117 22.37 -1.89 -10.38
C CYS A 117 23.47 -1.65 -9.33
N GLY A 118 23.33 -2.23 -8.14
CA GLY A 118 24.29 -2.08 -7.03
C GLY A 118 24.30 -0.71 -6.36
N ARG A 119 23.34 0.17 -6.71
CA ARG A 119 23.20 1.53 -6.17
C ARG A 119 21.87 1.67 -5.45
N ARG A 120 21.80 2.66 -4.56
CA ARG A 120 20.58 2.99 -3.81
C ARG A 120 20.42 4.50 -3.69
N ALA A 121 19.18 4.94 -3.67
CA ALA A 121 18.80 6.33 -3.40
C ALA A 121 17.50 6.34 -2.59
N SER A 122 17.17 7.50 -2.03
CA SER A 122 15.85 7.72 -1.43
C SER A 122 15.18 8.92 -2.07
N TYR A 123 13.86 8.95 -2.02
CA TYR A 123 13.00 9.88 -2.74
C TYR A 123 11.88 10.36 -1.84
N ALA A 124 11.50 11.61 -1.97
CA ALA A 124 10.29 12.17 -1.37
C ALA A 124 9.25 12.46 -2.44
N LEU A 125 7.99 12.19 -2.13
CA LEU A 125 6.85 12.61 -2.92
C LEU A 125 6.41 13.99 -2.44
N LEU A 126 6.30 14.94 -3.37
CA LEU A 126 5.84 16.31 -3.12
C LEU A 126 4.66 16.62 -4.04
N ASN A 127 3.81 17.56 -3.62
CA ASN A 127 2.73 18.10 -4.44
C ASN A 127 1.89 17.03 -5.17
N CYS A 128 1.54 15.93 -4.47
CA CYS A 128 0.74 14.86 -5.06
C CYS A 128 -0.67 15.37 -5.40
N GLY A 129 -0.95 15.45 -6.70
CA GLY A 129 -2.26 15.76 -7.25
C GLY A 129 -3.06 14.51 -7.62
N ALA A 130 -4.02 14.68 -8.52
CA ALA A 130 -4.88 13.58 -8.99
C ALA A 130 -4.17 12.59 -9.94
N ASN A 131 -3.11 13.02 -10.64
CA ASN A 131 -2.48 12.19 -11.69
C ASN A 131 -1.00 11.91 -11.46
N GLU A 132 -0.31 12.77 -10.70
CA GLU A 132 1.13 12.62 -10.46
C GLU A 132 1.53 13.26 -9.13
N CYS A 133 2.67 12.80 -8.62
CA CYS A 133 3.44 13.48 -7.59
C CYS A 133 4.71 14.02 -8.21
N THR A 134 5.18 15.16 -7.70
CA THR A 134 6.57 15.58 -7.92
C THR A 134 7.48 14.65 -7.13
N ILE A 135 8.50 14.09 -7.77
CA ILE A 135 9.43 13.15 -7.14
C ILE A 135 10.79 13.82 -7.09
N VAL A 136 11.34 13.94 -5.89
CA VAL A 136 12.67 14.52 -5.67
C VAL A 136 13.55 13.53 -4.92
N GLN A 137 14.82 13.44 -5.30
CA GLN A 137 15.77 12.65 -4.54
C GLN A 137 15.97 13.28 -3.16
N ASN A 138 15.76 12.50 -2.11
CA ASN A 138 16.04 12.90 -0.74
C ASN A 138 17.54 12.69 -0.49
N THR A 139 18.28 13.81 -0.45
CA THR A 139 19.73 13.86 -0.20
C THR A 139 20.07 14.04 1.27
N GLN A 140 19.07 14.18 2.15
CA GLN A 140 19.28 14.40 3.59
C GLN A 140 19.60 13.09 4.35
N THR A 141 19.54 11.94 3.69
CA THR A 141 19.73 10.59 4.25
C THR A 141 20.96 9.86 3.70
N GLN A 142 21.90 10.58 3.06
CA GLN A 142 23.18 9.99 2.61
C GLN A 142 24.23 9.97 3.72
#